data_AF-S4P7F7-F1
#
_entry.id   AF-S4P7F7-F1
#
_cell.length_a   1.000
_cell.length_b   1.000
_cell.length_c   1.000
_cell.angle_alpha   90.00
_cell.angle_beta   90.00
_cell.angle_gamma   90.00
#
_symmetry.space_group_name_H-M   'P 1'
#
loop_
_entity.id
_entity.type
_entity.pdbx_description
1 polymer ?
#
loop_
_entity_poly.entity_id
_entity_poly.type
_entity_poly.pdbx_seq_one_letter_code
_entity_poly.pdbx_strand_id
1 'polypeptide(L)'
;MENEILDSLNDLGYEGQDEVAFAKALDGGPKSLEYTKLVHILAEELKRLCNVEETISMMNSPDESSSFLLELSSFLKELGCPYKKLVTGHMSARLQSKEDRILLLDYLVSELMAARMVSIDCPKVKPGSGMEIVMQESPTAKDLKEILITLKFNKPPPNITPDILFSKLEAKLK
;
A
#
# COMPACT_ATOMS: atom_id res chain seq x y z
N MET A 1 5.35 20.12 -6.48
CA MET A 1 5.77 18.72 -6.70
C MET A 1 7.01 18.36 -5.89
N GLU A 2 8.20 18.94 -6.11
CA GLU A 2 9.38 18.61 -5.25
C GLU A 2 9.13 18.92 -3.76
N ASN A 3 8.63 20.12 -3.46
CA ASN A 3 8.29 20.51 -2.08
C ASN A 3 7.13 19.67 -1.50
N GLU A 4 6.16 19.27 -2.33
CA GLU A 4 5.04 18.41 -1.89
C GLU A 4 5.53 17.01 -1.51
N ILE A 5 6.52 16.49 -2.23
CA ILE A 5 7.19 15.22 -1.88
C ILE A 5 7.95 15.37 -0.56
N LEU A 6 8.66 16.48 -0.36
CA LEU A 6 9.36 16.74 0.90
C LEU A 6 8.39 16.85 2.08
N ASP A 7 7.27 17.56 1.92
CA ASP A 7 6.21 17.64 2.92
C ASP A 7 5.65 16.24 3.24
N SER A 8 5.35 15.45 2.21
CA SER A 8 4.87 14.07 2.38
C SER A 8 5.90 13.15 3.05
N LEU A 9 7.19 13.35 2.76
CA LEU A 9 8.28 12.62 3.42
C LEU A 9 8.38 13.00 4.89
N ASN A 10 8.22 14.29 5.24
CA ASN A 10 8.15 14.73 6.63
C ASN A 10 6.96 14.07 7.35
N ASP A 11 5.78 14.03 6.73
CA ASP A 11 4.58 13.37 7.29
C ASP A 11 4.80 11.86 7.50
N LEU A 12 5.63 11.22 6.68
CA LEU A 12 6.02 9.82 6.83
C LEU A 12 7.08 9.58 7.92
N GLY A 13 7.66 10.65 8.49
CA GLY A 13 8.71 10.60 9.52
C GLY A 13 10.14 10.77 9.00
N TYR A 14 10.32 11.13 7.73
CA TYR A 14 11.62 11.43 7.13
C TYR A 14 11.98 12.91 7.28
N GLU A 15 12.13 13.35 8.52
CA GLU A 15 12.41 14.75 8.85
C GLU A 15 13.82 15.19 8.43
N GLY A 16 13.95 16.48 8.11
CA GLY A 16 15.25 17.15 7.97
C GLY A 16 15.94 16.97 6.62
N GLN A 17 15.19 16.63 5.56
CA GLN A 17 15.75 16.66 4.21
C GLN A 17 15.99 18.09 3.75
N ASP A 18 17.24 18.40 3.39
CA ASP A 18 17.62 19.68 2.84
C ASP A 18 17.15 19.79 1.38
N GLU A 19 16.38 20.84 1.05
CA GLU A 19 15.81 21.05 -0.29
C GLU A 19 16.89 21.04 -1.39
N VAL A 20 18.06 21.62 -1.10
CA VAL A 20 19.17 21.71 -2.05
C VAL A 20 19.81 20.34 -2.28
N ALA A 21 20.02 19.57 -1.21
CA ALA A 21 20.52 18.21 -1.28
C ALA A 21 19.54 17.29 -2.02
N PHE A 22 18.23 17.44 -1.77
CA PHE A 22 17.18 16.68 -2.45
C PHE A 22 17.14 16.99 -3.95
N ALA A 23 17.17 18.27 -4.34
CA ALA A 23 17.22 18.67 -5.74
C ALA A 23 18.48 18.13 -6.43
N LYS A 24 19.64 18.18 -5.76
CA LYS A 24 20.89 17.61 -6.28
C LYS A 24 20.82 16.09 -6.43
N ALA A 25 20.18 15.40 -5.50
CA ALA A 25 19.98 13.96 -5.59
C ALA A 25 19.08 13.61 -6.78
N LEU A 26 17.99 14.36 -6.97
CA LEU A 26 17.11 14.25 -8.14
C LEU A 26 17.87 14.47 -9.45
N ASP A 27 18.76 15.46 -9.53
CA ASP A 27 19.54 15.74 -10.73
C ASP A 27 20.51 14.59 -11.10
N GLY A 28 21.04 13.89 -10.11
CA GLY A 28 21.87 12.70 -10.33
C GLY A 28 21.09 11.40 -10.61
N GLY A 29 19.81 11.33 -10.23
CA GLY A 29 18.88 10.25 -10.56
C GLY A 29 19.44 8.85 -10.26
N PRO A 30 19.37 7.88 -11.19
CA PRO A 30 19.80 6.50 -10.94
C PRO A 30 21.32 6.32 -10.69
N LYS A 31 22.12 7.39 -10.81
CA LYS A 31 23.55 7.40 -10.46
C LYS A 31 23.84 8.13 -9.15
N SER A 32 22.84 8.78 -8.55
CA SER A 32 22.97 9.45 -7.26
C SER A 32 22.71 8.45 -6.14
N LEU A 33 23.72 8.24 -5.29
CA LEU A 33 23.61 7.34 -4.13
C LEU A 33 22.48 7.77 -3.18
N GLU A 34 22.32 9.08 -2.96
CA GLU A 34 21.25 9.62 -2.10
C GLU A 34 19.86 9.35 -2.67
N TYR A 35 19.69 9.52 -3.99
CA TYR A 35 18.42 9.24 -4.66
C TYR A 35 18.08 7.74 -4.58
N THR A 36 19.04 6.87 -4.94
CA THR A 36 18.82 5.42 -4.92
C THR A 36 18.61 4.89 -3.51
N LYS A 37 19.25 5.50 -2.51
CA LYS A 37 19.06 5.18 -1.10
C LYS A 37 17.65 5.54 -0.63
N LEU A 38 17.14 6.71 -0.99
CA LEU A 38 15.75 7.07 -0.68
C LEU A 38 14.77 6.09 -1.31
N VAL A 39 14.93 5.77 -2.60
CA VAL A 39 14.10 4.77 -3.30
C VAL A 39 14.18 3.40 -2.60
N HIS A 40 15.37 2.94 -2.23
CA HIS A 40 15.57 1.70 -1.49
C HIS A 40 14.80 1.68 -0.16
N ILE A 41 14.91 2.75 0.64
CA ILE A 41 14.26 2.81 1.94
C ILE A 41 12.72 2.77 1.79
N LEU A 42 12.16 3.54 0.85
CA LEU A 42 10.73 3.52 0.55
C LEU A 42 10.27 2.14 0.08
N ALA A 43 11.06 1.48 -0.77
CA ALA A 43 10.77 0.13 -1.27
C ALA A 43 10.79 -0.92 -0.16
N GLU A 44 11.73 -0.86 0.78
CA GLU A 44 11.79 -1.76 1.94
C GLU A 44 10.59 -1.59 2.90
N GLU A 45 10.07 -0.38 3.04
CA GLU A 45 8.82 -0.16 3.77
C GLU A 45 7.62 -0.78 3.04
N LEU A 46 7.47 -0.46 1.75
CA LEU A 46 6.41 -1.00 0.91
C LEU A 46 6.44 -2.53 0.87
N LYS A 47 7.62 -3.13 0.80
CA LYS A 47 7.81 -4.57 0.86
C LYS A 47 7.16 -5.18 2.10
N ARG A 48 7.39 -4.58 3.26
CA ARG A 48 6.84 -5.04 4.55
C ARG A 48 5.32 -4.88 4.65
N LEU A 49 4.76 -3.87 3.99
CA LEU A 49 3.33 -3.55 4.07
C LEU A 49 2.50 -4.27 2.99
N CYS A 50 3.03 -4.40 1.78
CA CYS A 50 2.33 -4.91 0.59
C CYS A 50 2.67 -6.37 0.25
N ASN A 51 3.53 -7.04 1.03
CA ASN A 51 3.94 -8.43 0.82
C ASN A 51 4.54 -8.68 -0.57
N VAL A 52 5.40 -7.76 -1.01
CA VAL A 52 6.19 -7.84 -2.24
C VAL A 52 7.42 -8.72 -1.98
N GLU A 53 7.83 -9.55 -2.94
CA GLU A 53 9.01 -10.39 -2.82
C GLU A 53 10.27 -9.68 -3.33
N GLU A 54 10.15 -8.93 -4.41
CA GLU A 54 11.24 -8.18 -5.05
C GLU A 54 11.89 -7.17 -4.09
N THR A 55 13.20 -7.00 -4.24
CA THR A 55 14.00 -6.07 -3.45
C THR A 55 14.81 -5.16 -4.34
N ILE A 56 14.96 -3.92 -3.92
CA ILE A 56 15.94 -3.00 -4.48
C ILE A 56 17.15 -3.01 -3.57
N SER A 57 18.34 -3.32 -4.10
CA SER A 57 19.58 -3.35 -3.34
C SER A 57 20.09 -1.93 -3.07
N MET A 58 20.71 -1.72 -1.91
CA MET A 58 21.41 -0.46 -1.65
C MET A 58 22.65 -0.35 -2.55
N MET A 59 22.72 0.76 -3.28
CA MET A 59 23.85 1.05 -4.16
C MET A 59 25.07 1.54 -3.38
N ASN A 60 26.26 1.01 -3.71
CA ASN A 60 27.53 1.46 -3.14
C ASN A 60 28.39 2.24 -4.13
N SER A 61 28.12 2.11 -5.43
CA SER A 61 28.80 2.85 -6.50
C SER A 61 27.83 3.20 -7.64
N PRO A 62 27.97 4.38 -8.29
CA PRO A 62 27.18 4.74 -9.48
C PRO A 62 27.23 3.73 -10.64
N ASP A 63 28.25 2.87 -10.68
CA ASP A 63 28.39 1.81 -11.70
C ASP A 63 27.32 0.71 -11.57
N GLU A 64 26.72 0.56 -10.38
CA GLU A 64 25.63 -0.39 -10.10
C GLU A 64 24.26 0.13 -10.59
N SER A 65 24.21 1.32 -11.21
CA SER A 65 22.97 1.94 -11.72
C SER A 65 22.16 1.06 -12.66
N SER A 66 22.81 0.20 -13.45
CA SER A 66 22.10 -0.74 -14.33
C SER A 66 21.39 -1.84 -13.56
N SER A 67 22.00 -2.36 -12.49
CA SER A 67 21.40 -3.35 -11.61
C SER A 67 20.24 -2.75 -10.83
N PHE A 68 20.41 -1.55 -10.27
CA PHE A 68 19.35 -0.79 -9.61
C PHE A 68 18.13 -0.60 -10.52
N LEU A 69 18.32 -0.20 -11.77
CA LEU A 69 17.22 -0.02 -12.72
C LEU A 69 16.48 -1.33 -13.01
N LEU A 70 17.19 -2.46 -13.06
CA LEU A 70 16.59 -3.78 -13.28
C LEU A 70 15.74 -4.20 -12.08
N GLU A 71 16.30 -4.14 -10.88
CA GLU A 71 15.62 -4.44 -9.62
C GLU A 71 14.39 -3.54 -9.42
N LEU A 72 14.55 -2.23 -9.60
CA LEU A 72 13.44 -1.27 -9.54
C LEU A 72 12.32 -1.64 -10.51
N SER A 73 12.67 -2.08 -11.72
CA SER A 73 11.67 -2.43 -12.72
C SER A 73 10.92 -3.72 -12.37
N SER A 74 11.57 -4.69 -11.75
CA SER A 74 10.90 -5.88 -11.23
C SER A 74 9.99 -5.52 -10.06
N PHE A 75 10.49 -4.73 -9.10
CA PHE A 75 9.74 -4.23 -7.96
C PHE A 75 8.47 -3.48 -8.38
N LEU A 76 8.59 -2.52 -9.31
CA LEU A 76 7.44 -1.74 -9.79
C LEU A 76 6.41 -2.61 -10.55
N LYS A 77 6.84 -3.69 -11.21
CA LYS A 77 5.91 -4.63 -11.85
C LYS A 77 5.12 -5.41 -10.82
N GLU A 78 5.78 -5.89 -9.78
CA GLU A 78 5.13 -6.65 -8.71
C GLU A 78 4.16 -5.76 -7.92
N LEU A 79 4.53 -4.50 -7.66
CA LEU A 79 3.65 -3.50 -7.04
C LEU A 79 2.48 -3.07 -7.94
N GLY A 80 2.46 -3.48 -9.22
CA GLY A 80 1.38 -3.14 -10.16
C GLY A 80 1.42 -1.68 -10.64
N CYS A 81 2.62 -1.07 -10.73
CA CYS A 81 2.79 0.33 -11.08
C CYS A 81 2.09 0.70 -12.40
N PRO A 82 1.16 1.68 -12.41
CA PRO A 82 0.38 2.03 -13.60
C PRO A 82 1.18 2.83 -14.63
N TYR A 83 2.31 3.43 -14.21
CA TYR A 83 3.12 4.30 -15.06
C TYR A 83 4.03 3.49 -15.98
N LYS A 84 3.50 3.13 -17.16
CA LYS A 84 4.20 2.33 -18.17
C LYS A 84 5.61 2.84 -18.50
N LYS A 85 5.86 4.15 -18.47
CA LYS A 85 7.18 4.74 -18.74
C LYS A 85 8.25 4.40 -17.70
N LEU A 86 7.87 4.05 -16.47
CA LEU A 86 8.80 3.60 -15.43
C LEU A 86 9.11 2.11 -15.53
N VAL A 87 8.26 1.33 -16.22
CA VAL A 87 8.28 -0.15 -16.17
C VAL A 87 8.61 -0.79 -17.52
N THR A 88 8.23 -0.14 -18.61
CA THR A 88 8.31 -0.65 -19.99
C THR A 88 9.33 0.14 -20.81
N GLY A 89 9.58 -0.27 -22.06
CA GLY A 89 10.58 0.37 -22.93
C GLY A 89 12.02 0.00 -22.59
N HIS A 90 12.99 0.67 -23.23
CA HIS A 90 14.42 0.43 -23.00
C HIS A 90 14.87 0.88 -21.62
N MET A 91 15.63 0.04 -20.92
CA MET A 91 16.11 0.32 -19.56
C MET A 91 16.89 1.63 -19.46
N SER A 92 17.74 1.90 -20.46
CA SER A 92 18.55 3.12 -20.53
C SER A 92 17.73 4.40 -20.68
N ALA A 93 16.47 4.31 -21.12
CA ALA A 93 15.58 5.45 -21.27
C ALA A 93 14.79 5.77 -19.98
N ARG A 94 14.82 4.89 -18.98
CA ARG A 94 14.07 5.07 -17.72
C ARG A 94 14.79 6.04 -16.79
N LEU A 95 14.02 6.85 -16.07
CA LEU A 95 14.51 7.86 -15.12
C LEU A 95 15.53 8.84 -15.73
N GLN A 96 15.51 9.04 -17.05
CA GLN A 96 16.41 9.98 -17.72
C GLN A 96 16.02 11.42 -17.44
N SER A 97 14.72 11.73 -17.42
CA SER A 97 14.20 13.05 -17.13
C SER A 97 14.04 13.29 -15.62
N LYS A 98 14.12 14.55 -15.19
CA LYS A 98 13.86 14.91 -13.78
C LYS A 98 12.40 14.61 -13.42
N GLU A 99 11.49 14.79 -14.37
CA GLU A 99 10.06 14.52 -14.25
C GLU A 99 9.77 13.04 -13.97
N ASP A 100 10.49 12.11 -14.61
CA ASP A 100 10.31 10.68 -14.34
C ASP A 100 10.85 10.27 -12.96
N ARG A 101 11.87 10.97 -12.45
CA ARG A 101 12.43 10.74 -11.12
C ARG A 101 11.49 11.25 -10.03
N ILE A 102 10.92 12.44 -10.24
CA ILE A 102 9.89 13.01 -9.38
C ILE A 102 8.65 12.10 -9.38
N LEU A 103 8.20 11.64 -10.56
CA LEU A 103 7.05 10.74 -10.65
C LEU A 103 7.28 9.43 -9.91
N LEU A 104 8.49 8.87 -9.96
CA LEU A 104 8.80 7.66 -9.20
C LEU A 104 8.65 7.90 -7.70
N LEU A 105 9.25 8.97 -7.18
CA LEU A 105 9.19 9.28 -5.75
C LEU A 105 7.76 9.58 -5.30
N ASP A 106 7.02 10.40 -6.06
CA ASP A 106 5.61 10.70 -5.81
C ASP A 106 4.76 9.43 -5.74
N TYR A 107 4.96 8.52 -6.69
CA TYR A 107 4.30 7.22 -6.69
C TYR A 107 4.65 6.39 -5.44
N LEU A 108 5.93 6.20 -5.13
CA LEU A 108 6.35 5.37 -3.99
C LEU A 108 5.87 5.95 -2.65
N VAL A 109 5.93 7.27 -2.49
CA VAL A 109 5.44 7.97 -1.29
C VAL A 109 3.92 7.83 -1.17
N SER A 110 3.18 8.01 -2.26
CA SER A 110 1.72 7.83 -2.30
C SER A 110 1.31 6.40 -1.95
N GLU A 111 1.96 5.40 -2.54
CA GLU A 111 1.71 3.99 -2.24
C GLU A 111 2.05 3.66 -0.79
N LEU A 112 3.13 4.23 -0.23
CA LEU A 112 3.50 4.00 1.16
C LEU A 112 2.47 4.59 2.12
N MET A 113 2.01 5.81 1.86
CA MET A 113 0.91 6.43 2.62
C MET A 113 -0.35 5.57 2.55
N ALA A 114 -0.75 5.14 1.34
CA ALA A 114 -1.91 4.28 1.13
C ALA A 114 -1.77 2.94 1.86
N ALA A 115 -0.60 2.28 1.76
CA ALA A 115 -0.32 1.02 2.43
C ALA A 115 -0.37 1.15 3.96
N ARG A 116 0.14 2.25 4.52
CA ARG A 116 0.03 2.56 5.95
C ARG A 116 -1.43 2.76 6.37
N MET A 117 -2.21 3.56 5.62
CA MET A 117 -3.64 3.75 5.89
C MET A 117 -4.40 2.42 5.88
N VAL A 118 -4.20 1.60 4.84
CA VAL A 118 -4.81 0.27 4.73
C VAL A 118 -4.38 -0.63 5.90
N SER A 119 -3.12 -0.57 6.33
CA SER A 119 -2.64 -1.38 7.46
C SER A 119 -3.30 -1.03 8.80
N ILE A 120 -3.76 0.23 8.95
CA ILE A 120 -4.48 0.72 10.14
C ILE A 120 -5.97 0.39 10.04
N ASP A 121 -6.60 0.69 8.90
CA ASP A 121 -8.04 0.52 8.69
C ASP A 121 -8.44 -0.96 8.52
N CYS A 122 -7.53 -1.78 8.02
CA CYS A 122 -7.71 -3.23 7.85
C CYS A 122 -6.55 -3.98 8.55
N PRO A 123 -6.63 -4.20 9.88
CA PRO A 123 -5.60 -4.96 10.61
C PRO A 123 -5.52 -6.41 10.08
N LYS A 124 -4.63 -6.62 9.11
CA LYS A 124 -4.19 -7.89 8.51
C LYS A 124 -5.23 -9.02 8.49
N VAL A 125 -6.05 -9.07 7.45
CA VAL A 125 -6.50 -10.37 6.94
C VAL A 125 -5.25 -11.08 6.43
N LYS A 126 -5.00 -12.30 6.91
CA LYS A 126 -3.79 -13.09 6.57
C LYS A 126 -3.66 -13.26 5.04
N PRO A 127 -2.44 -13.32 4.48
CA PRO A 127 -2.26 -13.55 3.05
C PRO A 127 -2.74 -14.97 2.72
N GLY A 128 -3.82 -15.09 1.94
CA GLY A 128 -4.32 -16.39 1.48
C GLY A 128 -5.84 -16.51 1.30
N SER A 129 -6.67 -15.61 1.84
CA SER A 129 -8.11 -15.64 1.56
C SER A 129 -8.43 -14.67 0.42
N GLY A 130 -8.59 -15.20 -0.79
CA GLY A 130 -9.06 -14.41 -1.93
C GLY A 130 -10.31 -13.62 -1.56
N MET A 131 -10.29 -12.31 -1.77
CA MET A 131 -11.41 -11.37 -1.60
C MET A 131 -12.50 -11.86 -0.63
N GLU A 132 -12.13 -12.11 0.63
CA GLU A 132 -13.15 -12.26 1.66
C GLU A 132 -13.69 -10.85 1.88
N ILE A 133 -14.91 -10.62 1.39
CA ILE A 133 -15.76 -9.53 1.84
C ILE A 133 -15.98 -9.80 3.33
N VAL A 134 -15.07 -9.35 4.18
CA VAL A 134 -15.26 -9.35 5.63
C VAL A 134 -16.33 -8.30 5.85
N MET A 135 -17.59 -8.72 5.83
CA MET A 135 -18.68 -7.93 6.37
C MET A 135 -18.31 -7.63 7.83
N GLN A 136 -17.84 -6.40 8.07
CA GLN A 136 -17.70 -5.84 9.41
C GLN A 136 -19.12 -5.77 10.00
N GLU A 137 -19.56 -6.87 10.62
CA GLU A 137 -20.83 -6.90 11.35
C GLU A 137 -20.67 -6.08 12.64
N SER A 138 -21.60 -5.17 12.90
CA SER A 138 -21.59 -4.40 14.15
C SER A 138 -21.68 -5.35 15.36
N PRO A 139 -21.20 -4.94 16.56
CA PRO A 139 -21.36 -5.74 17.78
C PRO A 139 -22.82 -6.18 17.99
N THR A 140 -23.77 -5.29 17.75
CA THR A 140 -25.21 -5.57 17.84
C THR A 140 -25.67 -6.63 16.84
N ALA A 141 -25.16 -6.60 15.61
CA ALA A 141 -25.50 -7.60 14.59
C ALA A 141 -24.91 -8.97 14.93
N LYS A 142 -23.70 -9.00 15.49
CA LYS A 142 -23.05 -10.22 15.98
C LYS A 142 -23.84 -10.85 17.12
N ASP A 143 -24.19 -10.08 18.14
CA ASP A 143 -24.97 -10.55 19.30
C ASP A 143 -26.33 -11.10 18.85
N LEU A 144 -27.04 -10.38 17.97
CA LEU A 144 -28.33 -10.82 17.45
C LEU A 144 -28.22 -12.15 16.68
N LYS A 145 -27.17 -12.31 15.87
CA LYS A 145 -26.87 -13.53 15.12
C LYS A 145 -26.56 -14.70 16.05
N GLU A 146 -25.76 -14.48 17.10
CA GLU A 146 -25.45 -15.48 18.12
C GLU A 146 -26.71 -15.92 18.87
N ILE A 147 -27.61 -15.00 19.22
CA ILE A 147 -28.90 -15.33 19.84
C ILE A 147 -29.73 -16.22 18.90
N LEU A 148 -29.85 -15.86 17.61
CA LEU A 148 -30.61 -16.63 16.64
C LEU A 148 -30.06 -18.04 16.45
N ILE A 149 -28.73 -18.20 16.39
CA ILE A 149 -28.06 -19.51 16.31
C ILE A 149 -28.33 -20.32 17.57
N THR A 150 -28.15 -19.72 18.75
CA THR A 150 -28.34 -20.37 20.06
C THR A 150 -29.77 -20.86 20.23
N LEU A 151 -30.76 -20.06 19.83
CA LEU A 151 -32.18 -20.41 19.86
C LEU A 151 -32.61 -21.32 18.67
N LYS A 152 -31.65 -21.77 17.86
CA LYS A 152 -31.85 -22.66 16.70
C LYS A 152 -32.89 -22.13 15.72
N PHE A 153 -32.80 -20.85 15.38
CA PHE A 153 -33.57 -20.27 14.29
C PHE A 153 -33.02 -20.74 12.94
N ASN A 154 -33.92 -21.02 12.00
CA ASN A 154 -33.53 -21.20 10.61
C ASN A 154 -33.10 -19.85 10.03
N LYS A 155 -32.25 -19.88 9.00
CA LYS A 155 -31.80 -18.67 8.29
C LYS A 155 -33.01 -17.83 7.89
N PRO A 156 -33.11 -16.57 8.35
CA PRO A 156 -34.25 -15.73 8.03
C PRO A 156 -34.35 -15.47 6.52
N PRO A 157 -35.58 -15.37 5.97
CA PRO A 157 -35.75 -15.02 4.56
C PRO A 157 -35.23 -13.59 4.30
N PRO A 158 -34.72 -13.30 3.09
CA PRO A 158 -34.04 -12.04 2.78
C PRO A 158 -34.92 -10.79 2.89
N ASN A 159 -36.25 -10.96 2.97
CA ASN A 159 -37.24 -9.89 3.10
C ASN A 159 -37.89 -9.82 4.50
N ILE A 160 -37.28 -10.43 5.53
CA ILE A 160 -37.82 -10.37 6.90
C ILE A 160 -37.71 -8.95 7.46
N THR A 161 -38.77 -8.47 8.12
CA THR A 161 -38.75 -7.19 8.84
C THR A 161 -38.28 -7.39 10.29
N PRO A 162 -37.71 -6.34 10.92
CA PRO A 162 -37.32 -6.40 12.33
C PRO A 162 -38.47 -6.83 13.25
N ASP A 163 -39.68 -6.28 13.06
CA ASP A 163 -40.83 -6.61 13.91
C ASP A 163 -41.17 -8.10 13.89
N ILE A 164 -41.14 -8.73 12.72
CA ILE A 164 -41.42 -10.16 12.55
C ILE A 164 -40.30 -11.00 13.17
N LEU A 165 -39.04 -10.57 13.01
CA LEU A 165 -37.88 -11.26 13.58
C LEU A 165 -37.94 -11.24 15.11
N PHE A 166 -38.11 -10.07 15.72
CA PHE A 166 -38.14 -9.92 17.18
C PHE A 166 -39.39 -10.55 17.80
N SER A 167 -40.56 -10.47 17.15
CA SER A 167 -41.77 -11.17 17.62
C SER A 167 -41.57 -12.69 17.72
N LYS A 168 -40.88 -13.28 16.73
CA LYS A 168 -40.56 -14.71 16.75
C LYS A 168 -39.51 -15.05 17.81
N LEU A 169 -38.53 -14.16 18.01
CA LEU A 169 -37.51 -14.29 19.04
C LEU A 169 -38.14 -14.33 20.44
N GLU A 170 -39.00 -13.35 20.74
CA GLU A 170 -39.72 -13.26 22.01
C GLU A 170 -40.59 -14.50 22.28
N ALA A 171 -41.25 -15.02 21.24
CA ALA A 171 -42.06 -16.24 21.37
C ALA A 171 -41.24 -17.49 21.74
N LYS A 172 -39.93 -17.51 21.46
CA LYS A 172 -39.02 -18.60 21.84
C LYS A 172 -38.36 -18.41 23.21
N LEU A 173 -38.40 -17.20 23.75
CA LEU A 173 -37.84 -16.86 25.06
C LEU A 173 -38.87 -16.96 26.20
N LYS A 174 -40.15 -17.09 25.86
CA LYS A 174 -41.23 -17.46 26.78
C LYS A 174 -41.33 -18.98 26.91
#